data_AF-K2C228-F1
#
_entry.id   AF-K2C228-F1
#
_cell.length_a   1.000
_cell.length_b   1.000
_cell.length_c   1.000
_cell.angle_alpha   90.00
_cell.angle_beta   90.00
_cell.angle_gamma   90.00
#
_symmetry.space_group_name_H-M   'P 1'
#
loop_
_entity.id
_entity.type
_entity.pdbx_description
1 polymer ?
#
loop_
_entity_poly.entity_id
_entity_poly.type
_entity_poly.pdbx_seq_one_letter_code
_entity_poly.pdbx_strand_id
1 'polypeptide(L)'
;AMAGELFENLMYDGSSMGRLIIGTKETVRGTNSEDLRQYMGEWYYGGNILVVIAGKVGQVFNILEEKLGEIKSAQEIAGYTTVATYGTPKAVHQKKKTEQAHFVMGVPGLSMTDPRRYALSIAQVVLGGSMSSRLFNEIREKRGLAYYVKADLDTAYDCGYLAVRSGVKLAKLGEAMEVVRSEMLKLGETFTVAELKRGQDYLLGKMPLSLEDSMGVAQFFGTRTLILDEIRQPTEVERAIKAVRIEEVREVLKELVKEELIRSVVVGPAAQ
;
A
#
# COMPACT_ATOMS: atom_id res chain seq x y z
N ALA A 1 -3.82 12.29 -5.11
CA ALA A 1 -5.24 11.89 -5.13
C ALA A 1 -5.55 11.21 -6.46
N MET A 2 -6.07 11.93 -7.47
CA MET A 2 -6.53 11.35 -8.75
C MET A 2 -5.57 10.37 -9.46
N ALA A 3 -4.27 10.66 -9.57
CA ALA A 3 -3.34 9.76 -10.24
C ALA A 3 -3.18 8.40 -9.52
N GLY A 4 -3.28 8.40 -8.19
CA GLY A 4 -3.23 7.18 -7.37
C GLY A 4 -4.52 6.37 -7.51
N GLU A 5 -5.68 7.02 -7.41
CA GLU A 5 -6.99 6.37 -7.61
C GLU A 5 -7.09 5.69 -8.98
N LEU A 6 -6.73 6.41 -10.04
CA LEU A 6 -6.70 5.86 -11.41
C LEU A 6 -5.70 4.71 -11.55
N PHE A 7 -4.57 4.77 -10.84
CA PHE A 7 -3.58 3.70 -10.86
C PHE A 7 -4.09 2.42 -10.17
N GLU A 8 -4.76 2.54 -9.02
CA GLU A 8 -5.38 1.41 -8.34
C GLU A 8 -6.51 0.80 -9.18
N ASN A 9 -7.34 1.64 -9.81
CA ASN A 9 -8.37 1.21 -10.75
C ASN A 9 -7.76 0.43 -11.94
N LEU A 10 -6.62 0.90 -12.47
CA LEU A 10 -5.90 0.22 -13.55
C LEU A 10 -5.21 -1.08 -13.08
N MET A 11 -4.63 -1.06 -11.88
CA MET A 11 -3.91 -2.20 -11.30
C MET A 11 -4.86 -3.38 -11.09
N TYR A 12 -6.05 -3.10 -10.58
CA TYR A 12 -7.06 -4.08 -10.20
C TYR A 12 -8.27 -4.06 -11.14
N ASP A 13 -8.08 -3.69 -12.42
CA ASP A 13 -9.14 -3.66 -13.43
C ASP A 13 -9.84 -5.03 -13.52
N GLY A 14 -11.17 -5.03 -13.50
CA GLY A 14 -12.00 -6.24 -13.43
C GLY A 14 -12.17 -6.86 -12.03
N SER A 15 -11.46 -6.38 -11.00
CA SER A 15 -11.58 -6.82 -9.61
C SER A 15 -12.36 -5.81 -8.75
N SER A 16 -12.96 -6.28 -7.64
CA SER A 16 -13.58 -5.42 -6.63
C SER A 16 -12.58 -4.45 -6.00
N MET A 17 -11.31 -4.83 -5.92
CA MET A 17 -10.19 -3.98 -5.45
C MET A 17 -9.96 -2.74 -6.33
N GLY A 18 -10.40 -2.75 -7.59
CA GLY A 18 -10.29 -1.60 -8.49
C GLY A 18 -11.39 -0.56 -8.31
N ARG A 19 -12.37 -0.79 -7.42
CA ARG A 19 -13.48 0.14 -7.20
C ARG A 19 -13.05 1.29 -6.31
N LEU A 20 -13.54 2.50 -6.60
CA LEU A 20 -13.35 3.65 -5.72
C LEU A 20 -14.08 3.42 -4.39
N ILE A 21 -13.40 3.67 -3.27
CA ILE A 21 -13.98 3.55 -1.92
C ILE A 21 -15.23 4.43 -1.78
N ILE A 22 -15.20 5.65 -2.34
CA ILE A 22 -16.35 6.57 -2.33
C ILE A 22 -17.48 6.16 -3.31
N GLY A 23 -17.23 5.16 -4.16
CA GLY A 23 -18.12 4.77 -5.24
C GLY A 23 -18.14 5.76 -6.41
N THR A 24 -19.22 5.70 -7.18
CA THR A 24 -19.50 6.60 -8.32
C THR A 24 -20.61 7.58 -7.96
N LYS A 25 -20.80 8.62 -8.78
CA LYS A 25 -21.90 9.56 -8.59
C LYS A 25 -23.25 8.86 -8.68
N GLU A 26 -23.35 7.86 -9.54
CA GLU A 26 -24.54 7.05 -9.77
C GLU A 26 -24.85 6.19 -8.54
N THR A 27 -23.86 5.49 -7.99
CA THR A 27 -24.05 4.67 -6.78
C THR A 27 -24.40 5.55 -5.58
N VAL A 28 -23.69 6.66 -5.35
CA VAL A 28 -23.96 7.56 -4.22
C VAL A 28 -25.37 8.16 -4.26
N ARG A 29 -25.88 8.48 -5.46
CA ARG A 29 -27.25 9.00 -5.61
C ARG A 29 -28.32 7.92 -5.51
N GLY A 30 -27.99 6.68 -5.88
CA GLY A 30 -28.90 5.54 -5.85
C GLY A 30 -29.02 4.89 -4.48
N THR A 31 -27.98 4.98 -3.64
CA THR A 31 -27.97 4.38 -2.29
C THR A 31 -29.00 5.05 -1.39
N ASN A 32 -29.87 4.24 -0.80
CA ASN A 32 -30.91 4.65 0.12
C ASN A 32 -30.70 4.04 1.52
N SER A 33 -31.58 4.39 2.47
CA SER A 33 -31.42 3.95 3.87
C SER A 33 -31.60 2.44 4.09
N GLU A 34 -32.35 1.76 3.22
CA GLU A 34 -32.53 0.30 3.26
C GLU A 34 -31.23 -0.40 2.87
N ASP A 35 -30.58 0.05 1.78
CA ASP A 35 -29.27 -0.48 1.34
C ASP A 35 -28.22 -0.37 2.46
N LEU A 36 -28.19 0.75 3.18
CA LEU A 36 -27.25 0.96 4.29
C LEU A 36 -27.53 0.01 5.46
N ARG A 37 -28.80 -0.19 5.82
CA ARG A 37 -29.17 -1.13 6.89
C ARG A 37 -28.90 -2.58 6.49
N GLN A 38 -29.12 -2.93 5.22
CA GLN A 38 -28.75 -4.23 4.69
C GLN A 38 -27.23 -4.44 4.79
N TYR A 39 -26.43 -3.50 4.30
CA TYR A 39 -24.97 -3.57 4.39
C TYR A 39 -24.48 -3.68 5.85
N MET A 40 -25.07 -2.91 6.76
CA MET A 40 -24.78 -3.05 8.19
C MET A 40 -25.17 -4.44 8.72
N GLY A 41 -26.34 -4.95 8.38
CA GLY A 41 -26.77 -6.30 8.78
C GLY A 41 -25.89 -7.42 8.21
N GLU A 42 -25.31 -7.21 7.02
CA GLU A 42 -24.42 -8.15 6.36
C GLU A 42 -22.99 -8.15 6.93
N TRP A 43 -22.47 -7.01 7.41
CA TRP A 43 -21.05 -6.89 7.79
C TRP A 43 -20.79 -6.51 9.25
N TYR A 44 -21.76 -5.93 9.98
CA TYR A 44 -21.58 -5.43 11.35
C TYR A 44 -22.19 -6.41 12.38
N TYR A 45 -21.60 -7.60 12.48
CA TYR A 45 -22.03 -8.65 13.41
C TYR A 45 -20.85 -9.17 14.24
N GLY A 46 -21.16 -9.82 15.36
CA GLY A 46 -20.17 -10.45 16.24
C GLY A 46 -19.44 -11.58 15.51
N GLY A 47 -18.11 -11.50 15.48
CA GLY A 47 -17.26 -12.34 14.62
C GLY A 47 -16.60 -11.57 13.48
N ASN A 48 -17.18 -10.45 13.01
CA ASN A 48 -16.57 -9.56 12.01
C ASN A 48 -16.26 -8.15 12.57
N ILE A 49 -16.24 -8.02 13.90
CA ILE A 49 -15.90 -6.79 14.62
C ILE A 49 -14.77 -7.11 15.60
N LEU A 50 -13.70 -6.33 15.55
CA LEU A 50 -12.62 -6.35 16.53
C LEU A 50 -12.56 -5.02 17.28
N VAL A 51 -12.64 -5.06 18.60
CA VAL A 51 -12.42 -3.91 19.47
C VAL A 51 -11.00 -3.98 20.04
N VAL A 52 -10.20 -2.94 19.76
CA VAL A 52 -8.82 -2.84 20.24
C VAL A 52 -8.70 -1.66 21.18
N ILE A 53 -8.17 -1.91 22.37
CA ILE A 53 -7.98 -0.88 23.40
C ILE A 53 -6.51 -0.90 23.82
N ALA A 54 -5.85 0.24 23.72
CA ALA A 54 -4.46 0.42 24.09
C ALA A 54 -4.28 1.66 24.99
N GLY A 55 -3.31 1.59 25.90
CA GLY A 55 -3.00 2.64 26.87
C GLY A 55 -3.26 2.20 28.32
N LYS A 56 -3.58 3.14 29.19
CA LYS A 56 -3.91 2.86 30.60
C LYS A 56 -5.36 2.39 30.71
N VAL A 57 -5.57 1.11 30.45
CA VAL A 57 -6.92 0.52 30.42
C VAL A 57 -7.34 0.09 31.83
N GLY A 58 -8.45 0.66 32.33
CA GLY A 58 -9.11 0.23 33.57
C GLY A 58 -10.12 -0.89 33.33
N GLN A 59 -11.22 -0.93 34.08
CA GLN A 59 -12.30 -1.91 33.89
C GLN A 59 -13.20 -1.53 32.69
N VAL A 60 -12.68 -1.66 31.47
CA VAL A 60 -13.44 -1.39 30.24
C VAL A 60 -14.35 -2.55 29.83
N PHE A 61 -14.07 -3.76 30.30
CA PHE A 61 -14.83 -4.96 29.94
C PHE A 61 -16.32 -4.83 30.25
N ASN A 62 -16.69 -4.30 31.43
CA ASN A 62 -18.09 -4.10 31.79
C ASN A 62 -18.81 -3.14 30.82
N ILE A 63 -18.12 -2.10 30.35
CA ILE A 63 -18.67 -1.13 29.39
C ILE A 63 -18.82 -1.79 28.02
N LEU A 64 -17.84 -2.58 27.58
CA LEU A 64 -17.92 -3.31 26.33
C LEU A 64 -19.05 -4.33 26.35
N GLU A 65 -19.19 -5.08 27.44
CA GLU A 65 -20.28 -6.05 27.61
C GLU A 65 -21.64 -5.35 27.56
N GLU A 66 -21.81 -4.24 28.29
CA GLU A 66 -23.04 -3.45 28.29
C GLU A 66 -23.37 -2.88 26.90
N LYS A 67 -22.37 -2.38 26.16
CA LYS A 67 -22.60 -1.66 24.89
C LYS A 67 -22.60 -2.55 23.65
N LEU A 68 -21.88 -3.66 23.68
CA LEU A 68 -21.61 -4.50 22.50
C LEU A 68 -22.02 -5.97 22.71
N GLY A 69 -22.36 -6.39 23.93
CA GLY A 69 -22.75 -7.78 24.23
C GLY A 69 -24.04 -8.23 23.53
N GLU A 70 -24.92 -7.29 23.14
CA GLU A 70 -26.14 -7.58 22.38
C GLU A 70 -25.93 -7.63 20.86
N ILE A 71 -24.72 -7.37 20.36
CA ILE A 71 -24.41 -7.52 18.93
C ILE A 71 -24.57 -9.00 18.57
N LYS A 72 -25.46 -9.27 17.61
CA LYS A 72 -25.70 -10.64 17.12
C LYS A 72 -24.41 -11.19 16.53
N SER A 73 -23.98 -12.35 17.00
CA SER A 73 -22.87 -13.09 16.39
C SER A 73 -23.37 -13.94 15.22
N ALA A 74 -22.59 -14.03 14.16
CA ALA A 74 -22.80 -15.04 13.12
C ALA A 74 -21.96 -16.28 13.44
N GLN A 75 -22.44 -17.46 13.01
CA GLN A 75 -21.68 -18.71 13.18
C GLN A 75 -20.45 -18.77 12.26
N GLU A 76 -20.51 -18.13 11.10
CA GLU A 76 -19.41 -18.08 10.13
C GLU A 76 -19.24 -16.66 9.61
N ILE A 77 -17.97 -16.23 9.49
CA ILE A 77 -17.65 -14.99 8.78
C ILE A 77 -17.86 -15.27 7.29
N ALA A 78 -18.71 -14.48 6.64
CA ALA A 78 -18.91 -14.57 5.21
C ALA A 78 -17.55 -14.47 4.50
N GLY A 79 -17.16 -15.54 3.80
CA GLY A 79 -15.88 -15.59 3.09
C GLY A 79 -15.79 -14.51 2.02
N TYR A 80 -14.58 -14.02 1.75
CA TYR A 80 -14.32 -13.13 0.63
C TYR A 80 -14.68 -13.84 -0.67
N THR A 81 -15.62 -13.28 -1.42
CA THR A 81 -16.23 -13.96 -2.58
C THR A 81 -15.36 -13.86 -3.84
N THR A 82 -14.35 -13.00 -3.86
CA THR A 82 -13.50 -12.75 -5.03
C THR A 82 -12.04 -12.55 -4.64
N VAL A 83 -11.16 -13.42 -5.12
CA VAL A 83 -9.71 -13.21 -5.06
C VAL A 83 -9.36 -12.04 -5.97
N ALA A 84 -8.53 -11.12 -5.49
CA ALA A 84 -8.11 -9.98 -6.28
C ALA A 84 -7.29 -10.44 -7.51
N THR A 85 -7.66 -9.90 -8.67
CA THR A 85 -6.92 -10.11 -9.92
C THR A 85 -6.29 -8.81 -10.38
N TYR A 86 -5.13 -8.92 -11.04
CA TYR A 86 -4.51 -7.77 -11.70
C TYR A 86 -5.06 -7.60 -13.11
N GLY A 87 -5.34 -6.35 -13.48
CA GLY A 87 -5.68 -5.97 -14.85
C GLY A 87 -4.49 -6.14 -15.80
N THR A 88 -4.75 -6.03 -17.11
CA THR A 88 -3.69 -6.07 -18.13
C THR A 88 -2.73 -4.87 -17.99
N PRO A 89 -1.40 -5.06 -18.09
CA PRO A 89 -0.43 -3.98 -18.08
C PRO A 89 -0.70 -2.93 -19.17
N LYS A 90 -0.82 -1.66 -18.77
CA LYS A 90 -1.24 -0.54 -19.65
C LYS A 90 -0.63 0.78 -19.15
N ALA A 91 -0.51 1.73 -20.07
CA ALA A 91 -0.24 3.13 -19.78
C ALA A 91 -1.50 3.96 -20.04
N VAL A 92 -1.93 4.77 -19.07
CA VAL A 92 -3.13 5.60 -19.16
C VAL A 92 -2.77 7.06 -18.98
N HIS A 93 -3.28 7.91 -19.86
CA HIS A 93 -3.17 9.36 -19.72
C HIS A 93 -4.55 9.98 -19.48
N GLN A 94 -4.74 10.54 -18.30
CA GLN A 94 -5.90 11.38 -18.00
C GLN A 94 -5.57 12.85 -18.26
N LYS A 95 -6.20 13.42 -19.28
CA LYS A 95 -6.07 14.85 -19.58
C LYS A 95 -6.67 15.69 -18.45
N LYS A 96 -5.90 16.63 -17.94
CA LYS A 96 -6.33 17.63 -16.96
C LYS A 96 -5.52 18.91 -17.12
N LYS A 97 -6.16 20.08 -17.03
CA LYS A 97 -5.45 21.37 -17.05
C LYS A 97 -4.76 21.58 -15.69
N THR A 98 -3.46 21.33 -15.63
CA THR A 98 -2.60 21.51 -14.44
C THR A 98 -1.23 22.02 -14.87
N GLU A 99 -0.52 22.71 -13.97
CA GLU A 99 0.84 23.20 -14.22
C GLU A 99 1.90 22.09 -14.14
N GLN A 100 1.61 21.05 -13.36
CA GLN A 100 2.44 19.85 -13.22
C GLN A 100 1.70 18.63 -13.76
N ALA A 101 2.48 17.67 -14.26
CA ALA A 101 2.00 16.32 -14.49
C ALA A 101 2.27 15.48 -13.24
N HIS A 102 1.26 14.74 -12.79
CA HIS A 102 1.40 13.75 -11.73
C HIS A 102 1.36 12.37 -12.36
N PHE A 103 2.33 11.53 -12.05
CA PHE A 103 2.31 10.15 -12.54
C PHE A 103 2.46 9.14 -11.41
N VAL A 104 1.96 7.95 -11.67
CA VAL A 104 2.19 6.74 -10.88
C VAL A 104 2.66 5.66 -11.84
N MET A 105 3.75 4.97 -11.51
CA MET A 105 4.28 3.83 -12.26
C MET A 105 4.53 2.69 -11.29
N GLY A 106 4.05 1.49 -11.60
CA GLY A 106 4.18 0.38 -10.66
C GLY A 106 3.89 -0.97 -11.26
N VAL A 107 4.10 -1.99 -10.44
CA VAL A 107 3.95 -3.41 -10.76
C VAL A 107 3.12 -4.10 -9.68
N PRO A 108 2.56 -5.29 -9.96
CA PRO A 108 1.94 -6.13 -8.95
C PRO A 108 2.89 -6.39 -7.78
N GLY A 109 2.34 -6.48 -6.58
CA GLY A 109 3.07 -6.64 -5.34
C GLY A 109 2.77 -7.96 -4.66
N LEU A 110 3.05 -8.01 -3.36
CA LEU A 110 2.80 -9.16 -2.52
C LEU A 110 1.66 -8.89 -1.54
N SER A 111 0.95 -9.95 -1.17
CA SER A 111 -0.05 -9.91 -0.12
C SER A 111 0.58 -9.72 1.27
N MET A 112 -0.25 -9.35 2.25
CA MET A 112 0.15 -9.27 3.65
C MET A 112 0.50 -10.64 4.26
N THR A 113 0.04 -11.73 3.64
CA THR A 113 0.32 -13.11 4.07
C THR A 113 1.64 -13.64 3.50
N ASP A 114 2.15 -13.10 2.39
CA ASP A 114 3.40 -13.55 1.78
C ASP A 114 4.60 -13.29 2.73
N PRO A 115 5.45 -14.29 3.03
CA PRO A 115 6.59 -14.13 3.92
C PRO A 115 7.67 -13.18 3.35
N ARG A 116 7.77 -13.04 2.02
CA ARG A 116 8.75 -12.19 1.31
C ARG A 116 8.39 -10.70 1.37
N ARG A 117 7.23 -10.32 1.93
CA ARG A 117 6.78 -8.91 2.05
C ARG A 117 7.78 -7.99 2.77
N TYR A 118 8.58 -8.53 3.70
CA TYR A 118 9.62 -7.75 4.38
C TYR A 118 10.77 -7.41 3.43
N ALA A 119 11.15 -8.35 2.56
CA ALA A 119 12.13 -8.08 1.50
C ALA A 119 11.62 -7.01 0.53
N LEU A 120 10.34 -7.07 0.15
CA LEU A 120 9.71 -6.05 -0.70
C LEU A 120 9.59 -4.69 0.02
N SER A 121 9.32 -4.67 1.32
CA SER A 121 9.29 -3.44 2.14
C SER A 121 10.66 -2.77 2.20
N ILE A 122 11.73 -3.55 2.39
CA ILE A 122 13.10 -3.04 2.35
C ILE A 122 13.42 -2.48 0.96
N ALA A 123 13.04 -3.17 -0.11
CA ALA A 123 13.23 -2.69 -1.47
C ALA A 123 12.49 -1.36 -1.72
N GLN A 124 11.24 -1.23 -1.27
CA GLN A 124 10.47 0.01 -1.39
C GLN A 124 11.17 1.18 -0.69
N VAL A 125 11.70 0.96 0.52
CA VAL A 125 12.44 2.00 1.26
C VAL A 125 13.64 2.49 0.48
N VAL A 126 14.44 1.56 -0.04
CA VAL A 126 15.65 1.87 -0.83
C VAL A 126 15.31 2.53 -2.16
N LEU A 127 14.23 2.11 -2.82
CA LEU A 127 13.78 2.68 -4.08
C LEU A 127 13.36 4.14 -3.92
N GLY A 128 12.46 4.42 -2.97
CA GLY A 128 11.85 5.76 -2.86
C GLY A 128 11.18 6.08 -1.53
N GLY A 129 11.49 5.36 -0.44
CA GLY A 129 10.80 5.53 0.85
C GLY A 129 11.44 6.54 1.82
N SER A 130 12.65 7.03 1.52
CA SER A 130 13.38 7.97 2.38
C SER A 130 14.14 9.02 1.55
N MET A 131 14.72 10.04 2.22
CA MET A 131 15.57 11.03 1.55
C MET A 131 16.92 10.46 1.07
N SER A 132 17.34 9.31 1.61
CA SER A 132 18.54 8.59 1.18
C SER A 132 18.27 7.53 0.11
N SER A 133 17.02 7.42 -0.36
CA SER A 133 16.60 6.48 -1.39
C SER A 133 17.14 6.84 -2.77
N ARG A 134 17.21 5.85 -3.66
CA ARG A 134 17.73 6.01 -5.03
C ARG A 134 16.97 7.08 -5.80
N LEU A 135 15.65 7.01 -5.80
CA LEU A 135 14.83 7.95 -6.54
C LEU A 135 14.94 9.36 -5.98
N PHE A 136 15.01 9.53 -4.66
CA PHE A 136 15.20 10.85 -4.08
C PHE A 136 16.52 11.48 -4.59
N ASN A 137 17.60 10.72 -4.58
CA ASN A 137 18.90 11.17 -5.09
C ASN A 137 18.87 11.45 -6.61
N GLU A 138 18.37 10.51 -7.42
CA GLU A 138 18.41 10.63 -8.89
C GLU A 138 17.45 11.69 -9.44
N ILE A 139 16.26 11.84 -8.85
CA ILE A 139 15.21 12.76 -9.32
C ILE A 139 15.33 14.13 -8.68
N ARG A 140 15.54 14.22 -7.35
CA ARG A 140 15.54 15.50 -6.63
C ARG A 140 16.92 16.11 -6.54
N GLU A 141 17.91 15.37 -6.02
CA GLU A 141 19.24 15.92 -5.75
C GLU A 141 20.05 16.15 -7.02
N LYS A 142 20.17 15.13 -7.89
CA LYS A 142 21.04 15.21 -9.07
C LYS A 142 20.43 16.00 -10.23
N ARG A 143 19.12 15.89 -10.44
CA ARG A 143 18.45 16.39 -11.66
C ARG A 143 17.37 17.44 -11.41
N GLY A 144 16.92 17.63 -10.17
CA GLY A 144 15.88 18.61 -9.84
C GLY A 144 14.58 18.46 -10.66
N LEU A 145 14.21 17.23 -11.03
CA LEU A 145 13.08 16.97 -11.96
C LEU A 145 11.71 17.10 -11.29
N ALA A 146 11.64 16.78 -9.99
CA ALA A 146 10.40 16.71 -9.24
C ALA A 146 10.47 17.43 -7.90
N TYR A 147 9.33 17.97 -7.47
CA TYR A 147 9.18 18.45 -6.10
C TYR A 147 9.13 17.30 -5.11
N TYR A 148 8.45 16.20 -5.47
CA TYR A 148 8.40 14.97 -4.69
C TYR A 148 8.53 13.76 -5.61
N VAL A 149 9.16 12.71 -5.10
CA VAL A 149 9.14 11.36 -5.65
C VAL A 149 9.07 10.41 -4.46
N LYS A 150 8.21 9.41 -4.55
CA LYS A 150 8.01 8.45 -3.45
C LYS A 150 7.67 7.09 -4.03
N ALA A 151 8.29 6.05 -3.49
CA ALA A 151 7.82 4.68 -3.68
C ALA A 151 6.72 4.40 -2.64
N ASP A 152 5.60 3.83 -3.07
CA ASP A 152 4.50 3.34 -2.24
C ASP A 152 4.46 1.81 -2.36
N LEU A 153 4.10 1.16 -1.25
CA LEU A 153 3.88 -0.28 -1.18
C LEU A 153 2.50 -0.50 -0.56
N ASP A 154 1.68 -1.26 -1.26
CA ASP A 154 0.41 -1.78 -0.78
C ASP A 154 0.55 -3.29 -0.57
N THR A 155 0.09 -3.78 0.58
CA THR A 155 0.04 -5.21 0.93
C THR A 155 -1.34 -5.52 1.47
N ALA A 156 -2.32 -5.64 0.58
CA ALA A 156 -3.67 -6.08 0.91
C ALA A 156 -3.68 -7.57 1.31
N TYR A 157 -4.85 -8.09 1.68
CA TYR A 157 -4.98 -9.46 2.21
C TYR A 157 -4.45 -10.54 1.26
N ASP A 158 -4.81 -10.47 -0.02
CA ASP A 158 -4.52 -11.46 -1.07
C ASP A 158 -3.77 -10.87 -2.28
N CYS A 159 -3.49 -9.56 -2.28
CA CYS A 159 -2.81 -8.85 -3.37
C CYS A 159 -2.02 -7.63 -2.84
N GLY A 160 -1.41 -6.87 -3.75
CA GLY A 160 -0.70 -5.63 -3.42
C GLY A 160 -0.06 -4.98 -4.65
N TYR A 161 0.69 -3.90 -4.44
CA TYR A 161 1.50 -3.30 -5.50
C TYR A 161 2.74 -2.62 -4.96
N LEU A 162 3.78 -2.54 -5.80
CA LEU A 162 4.90 -1.62 -5.62
C LEU A 162 4.81 -0.55 -6.70
N ALA A 163 4.69 0.71 -6.29
CA ALA A 163 4.55 1.82 -7.22
C ALA A 163 5.44 3.00 -6.83
N VAL A 164 5.71 3.87 -7.79
CA VAL A 164 6.40 5.13 -7.63
C VAL A 164 5.47 6.23 -8.11
N ARG A 165 5.28 7.24 -7.28
CA ARG A 165 4.51 8.44 -7.63
C ARG A 165 5.35 9.69 -7.55
N SER A 166 5.10 10.62 -8.46
CA SER A 166 5.81 11.90 -8.52
C SER A 166 4.95 13.00 -9.16
N GLY A 167 5.29 14.25 -8.85
CA GLY A 167 4.74 15.45 -9.48
C GLY A 167 5.88 16.24 -10.11
N VAL A 168 5.81 16.45 -11.43
CA VAL A 168 6.88 17.00 -12.25
C VAL A 168 6.39 18.10 -13.17
N LYS A 169 7.28 19.01 -13.55
CA LYS A 169 7.01 19.97 -14.62
C LYS A 169 6.79 19.23 -15.94
N LEU A 170 5.88 19.72 -16.80
CA LEU A 170 5.50 19.06 -18.05
C LEU A 170 6.72 18.73 -18.94
N ALA A 171 7.64 19.68 -19.10
CA ALA A 171 8.85 19.51 -19.90
C ALA A 171 9.82 18.44 -19.35
N LYS A 172 9.64 18.00 -18.10
CA LYS A 172 10.47 17.01 -17.42
C LYS A 172 9.80 15.66 -17.25
N LEU A 173 8.56 15.50 -17.72
CA LEU A 173 7.77 14.28 -17.52
C LEU A 173 8.45 13.04 -18.12
N GLY A 174 8.82 13.09 -19.40
CA GLY A 174 9.46 11.95 -20.07
C GLY A 174 10.78 11.54 -19.41
N GLU A 175 11.63 12.52 -19.09
CA GLU A 175 12.89 12.29 -18.38
C GLU A 175 12.67 11.64 -17.00
N ALA A 176 11.72 12.16 -16.21
CA ALA A 176 11.44 11.63 -14.88
C ALA A 176 10.87 10.21 -14.93
N MET A 177 9.95 9.92 -15.86
CA MET A 177 9.38 8.57 -16.02
C MET A 177 10.44 7.56 -16.45
N GLU A 178 11.36 7.94 -17.35
CA GLU A 178 12.45 7.05 -17.78
C GLU A 178 13.43 6.77 -16.64
N VAL A 179 13.78 7.78 -15.83
CA VAL A 179 14.62 7.56 -14.64
C VAL A 179 13.92 6.63 -13.66
N VAL A 180 12.63 6.82 -13.38
CA VAL A 180 11.87 5.93 -12.49
C VAL A 180 11.85 4.51 -13.02
N ARG A 181 11.52 4.32 -14.30
CA ARG A 181 11.50 3.02 -14.96
C ARG A 181 12.86 2.32 -14.89
N SER A 182 13.93 3.04 -15.24
CA SER A 182 15.30 2.52 -15.20
C SER A 182 15.71 2.10 -13.79
N GLU A 183 15.43 2.92 -12.77
CA GLU A 183 15.73 2.60 -11.37
C GLU A 183 14.95 1.38 -10.87
N MET A 184 13.67 1.25 -11.23
CA MET A 184 12.85 0.08 -10.89
C MET A 184 13.45 -1.20 -11.48
N LEU A 185 13.68 -1.24 -12.79
CA LEU A 185 14.14 -2.44 -13.50
C LEU A 185 15.52 -2.93 -13.03
N LYS A 186 16.46 -2.02 -12.82
CA LYS A 186 17.82 -2.40 -12.39
C LYS A 186 17.95 -2.66 -10.90
N LEU A 187 16.94 -2.34 -10.09
CA LEU A 187 17.03 -2.43 -8.62
C LEU A 187 17.39 -3.86 -8.18
N GLY A 188 16.73 -4.88 -8.75
CA GLY A 188 16.95 -6.29 -8.39
C GLY A 188 18.35 -6.80 -8.73
N GLU A 189 19.03 -6.23 -9.72
CA GLU A 189 20.39 -6.64 -10.09
C GLU A 189 21.46 -5.88 -9.32
N THR A 190 21.20 -4.60 -9.08
CA THR A 190 22.18 -3.65 -8.52
C THR A 190 22.00 -3.41 -7.03
N PHE A 191 21.04 -4.09 -6.37
CA PHE A 191 20.81 -3.95 -4.93
C PHE A 191 22.06 -4.32 -4.13
N THR A 192 22.45 -3.52 -3.14
CA THR A 192 23.69 -3.70 -2.38
C THR A 192 23.46 -4.09 -0.92
N VAL A 193 24.49 -4.65 -0.27
CA VAL A 193 24.45 -4.99 1.17
C VAL A 193 24.29 -3.72 2.03
N ALA A 194 24.91 -2.61 1.60
CA ALA A 194 24.73 -1.32 2.26
C ALA A 194 23.27 -0.83 2.19
N GLU A 195 22.60 -1.05 1.06
CA GLU A 195 21.17 -0.73 0.91
C GLU A 195 20.27 -1.63 1.73
N LEU A 196 20.57 -2.94 1.80
CA LEU A 196 19.85 -3.87 2.68
C LEU A 196 19.90 -3.36 4.12
N LYS A 197 21.11 -3.08 4.63
CA LYS A 197 21.29 -2.59 5.99
C LYS A 197 20.53 -1.29 6.22
N ARG A 198 20.65 -0.31 5.31
CA ARG A 198 19.92 0.97 5.43
C ARG A 198 18.41 0.80 5.44
N GLY A 199 17.87 -0.09 4.59
CA GLY A 199 16.44 -0.37 4.55
C GLY A 199 15.96 -1.05 5.83
N GLN A 200 16.72 -2.02 6.36
CA GLN A 200 16.45 -2.65 7.65
C GLN A 200 16.48 -1.62 8.78
N ASP A 201 17.55 -0.83 8.88
CA ASP A 201 17.72 0.21 9.90
C ASP A 201 16.57 1.24 9.85
N TYR A 202 16.13 1.63 8.65
CA TYR A 202 15.00 2.55 8.48
C TYR A 202 13.68 1.95 9.00
N LEU A 203 13.36 0.71 8.62
CA LEU A 203 12.13 0.05 9.06
C LEU A 203 12.15 -0.19 10.58
N LEU A 204 13.27 -0.67 11.11
CA LEU A 204 13.47 -0.91 12.54
C LEU A 204 13.46 0.39 13.36
N GLY A 205 13.97 1.50 12.82
CA GLY A 205 13.93 2.80 13.48
C GLY A 205 12.54 3.44 13.44
N LYS A 206 11.75 3.17 12.40
CA LYS A 206 10.40 3.73 12.25
C LYS A 206 9.36 3.03 13.14
N MET A 207 9.52 1.72 13.38
CA MET A 207 8.52 0.93 14.10
C MET A 207 8.33 1.41 15.56
N PRO A 208 9.38 1.64 16.38
CA PRO A 208 9.20 2.19 17.73
C PRO A 208 8.47 3.52 17.75
N LEU A 209 8.80 4.43 16.82
CA LEU A 209 8.14 5.74 16.69
C LEU A 209 6.65 5.58 16.41
N SER A 210 6.24 4.56 15.63
CA SER A 210 4.83 4.27 15.38
C SER A 210 4.08 3.63 16.55
N LEU A 211 4.79 3.27 17.62
CA LEU A 211 4.23 2.64 18.83
C LEU A 211 4.32 3.56 20.06
N GLU A 212 4.69 4.83 19.90
CA GLU A 212 4.80 5.79 21.01
C GLU A 212 3.45 6.21 21.58
N ASP A 213 2.39 6.19 20.77
CA ASP A 213 1.05 6.55 21.19
C ASP A 213 0.08 5.35 21.14
N SER A 214 -0.98 5.43 21.94
CA SER A 214 -1.98 4.36 22.07
C SER A 214 -2.69 4.03 20.76
N MET A 215 -2.91 5.00 19.86
CA MET A 215 -3.55 4.74 18.57
C MET A 215 -2.61 3.91 17.69
N GLY A 216 -1.33 4.24 17.67
CA GLY A 216 -0.29 3.46 16.99
C GLY A 216 -0.22 2.01 17.48
N VAL A 217 -0.23 1.80 18.79
CA VAL A 217 -0.27 0.47 19.40
C VAL A 217 -1.55 -0.29 19.03
N ALA A 218 -2.71 0.36 19.13
CA ALA A 218 -3.99 -0.25 18.78
C ALA A 218 -4.04 -0.64 17.29
N GLN A 219 -3.56 0.23 16.40
CA GLN A 219 -3.53 -0.06 14.96
C GLN A 219 -2.58 -1.21 14.63
N PHE A 220 -1.41 -1.28 15.28
CA PHE A 220 -0.41 -2.32 15.07
C PHE A 220 -0.97 -3.72 15.36
N PHE A 221 -1.61 -3.89 16.52
CA PHE A 221 -2.23 -5.17 16.89
C PHE A 221 -3.55 -5.40 16.16
N GLY A 222 -4.36 -4.34 16.00
CA GLY A 222 -5.71 -4.43 15.47
C GLY A 222 -5.77 -4.82 14.01
N THR A 223 -4.96 -4.20 13.16
CA THR A 223 -5.02 -4.42 11.71
C THR A 223 -4.79 -5.88 11.36
N ARG A 224 -3.74 -6.48 11.94
CA ARG A 224 -3.37 -7.86 11.62
C ARG A 224 -4.31 -8.88 12.25
N THR A 225 -4.75 -8.63 13.48
CA THR A 225 -5.75 -9.48 14.14
C THR A 225 -7.08 -9.45 13.37
N LEU A 226 -7.54 -8.28 12.94
CA LEU A 226 -8.78 -8.14 12.18
C LEU A 226 -8.74 -8.90 10.85
N ILE A 227 -7.60 -8.85 10.15
CA ILE A 227 -7.50 -9.37 8.79
C ILE A 227 -7.03 -10.84 8.75
N LEU A 228 -6.15 -11.25 9.66
CA LEU A 228 -5.49 -12.57 9.65
C LEU A 228 -5.77 -13.43 10.88
N ASP A 229 -6.50 -12.91 11.87
CA ASP A 229 -6.64 -13.54 13.18
C ASP A 229 -5.28 -13.86 13.83
N GLU A 230 -4.28 -12.99 13.60
CA GLU A 230 -2.91 -13.16 14.06
C GLU A 230 -2.43 -11.93 14.84
N ILE A 231 -2.06 -12.15 16.10
CA ILE A 231 -1.33 -11.17 16.92
C ILE A 231 0.17 -11.45 16.76
N ARG A 232 0.92 -10.45 16.30
CA ARG A 232 2.39 -10.48 16.27
C ARG A 232 2.96 -9.45 17.21
N GLN A 233 3.99 -9.83 17.96
CA GLN A 233 4.73 -8.90 18.79
C GLN A 233 5.68 -8.03 17.93
N PRO A 234 5.95 -6.78 18.32
CA PRO A 234 6.94 -5.93 17.65
C PRO A 234 8.30 -6.64 17.47
N THR A 235 8.74 -7.38 18.49
CA THR A 235 10.00 -8.15 18.47
C THR A 235 10.02 -9.27 17.42
N GLU A 236 8.85 -9.83 17.06
CA GLU A 236 8.74 -10.82 15.98
C GLU A 236 8.89 -10.16 14.61
N VAL A 237 8.29 -8.98 14.45
CA VAL A 237 8.43 -8.16 13.24
C VAL A 237 9.89 -7.72 13.07
N GLU A 238 10.55 -7.29 14.14
CA GLU A 238 11.97 -6.94 14.11
C GLU A 238 12.84 -8.12 13.68
N ARG A 239 12.61 -9.30 14.26
CA ARG A 239 13.35 -10.52 13.89
C ARG A 239 13.15 -10.86 12.42
N ALA A 240 11.92 -10.75 11.92
CA ALA A 240 11.62 -10.99 10.51
C ALA A 240 12.35 -10.01 9.58
N ILE A 241 12.38 -8.71 9.92
CA ILE A 241 13.11 -7.69 9.13
C ILE A 241 14.61 -7.95 9.15
N LYS A 242 15.19 -8.24 10.32
CA LYS A 242 16.62 -8.53 10.49
C LYS A 242 17.06 -9.81 9.77
N ALA A 243 16.17 -10.79 9.65
CA ALA A 243 16.46 -12.06 9.00
C ALA A 243 16.50 -11.98 7.46
N VAL A 244 15.94 -10.92 6.86
CA VAL A 244 15.94 -10.76 5.39
C VAL A 244 17.36 -10.72 4.85
N ARG A 245 17.65 -11.59 3.87
CA ARG A 245 18.91 -11.61 3.15
C ARG A 245 18.83 -10.83 1.83
N ILE A 246 19.99 -10.44 1.31
CA ILE A 246 20.08 -9.65 0.07
C ILE A 246 19.55 -10.44 -1.13
N GLU A 247 19.75 -11.76 -1.15
CA GLU A 247 19.28 -12.65 -2.21
C GLU A 247 17.75 -12.62 -2.30
N GLU A 248 17.05 -12.67 -1.17
CA GLU A 248 15.58 -12.63 -1.11
C GLU A 248 15.03 -11.31 -1.68
N VAL A 249 15.71 -10.19 -1.41
CA VAL A 249 15.35 -8.88 -1.96
C VAL A 249 15.57 -8.84 -3.48
N ARG A 250 16.69 -9.39 -3.96
CA ARG A 250 17.00 -9.42 -5.40
C ARG A 250 16.04 -10.33 -6.15
N GLU A 251 15.73 -11.49 -5.59
CA GLU A 251 14.81 -12.48 -6.18
C GLU A 251 13.40 -11.92 -6.29
N VAL A 252 12.85 -11.35 -5.21
CA VAL A 252 11.49 -10.78 -5.23
C VAL A 252 11.38 -9.62 -6.23
N LEU A 253 12.43 -8.80 -6.36
CA LEU A 253 12.44 -7.72 -7.35
C LEU A 253 12.53 -8.24 -8.79
N LYS A 254 13.33 -9.27 -9.07
CA LYS A 254 13.41 -9.89 -10.41
C LYS A 254 12.11 -10.59 -10.80
N GLU A 255 11.38 -11.12 -9.83
CA GLU A 255 10.09 -11.75 -10.05
C GLU A 255 9.01 -10.72 -10.40
N LEU A 256 8.92 -9.64 -9.61
CA LEU A 256 7.81 -8.68 -9.67
C LEU A 256 8.07 -7.50 -10.61
N VAL A 257 9.31 -7.03 -10.71
CA VAL A 257 9.67 -5.81 -11.46
C VAL A 257 10.19 -6.18 -12.84
N LYS A 258 9.25 -6.43 -13.74
CA LYS A 258 9.52 -6.73 -15.16
C LYS A 258 8.89 -5.69 -16.06
N GLU A 259 9.53 -5.43 -17.18
CA GLU A 259 9.08 -4.41 -18.14
C GLU A 259 7.62 -4.63 -18.57
N GLU A 260 7.29 -5.86 -18.92
CA GLU A 260 5.97 -6.27 -19.39
C GLU A 260 4.89 -6.18 -18.30
N LEU A 261 5.27 -6.06 -17.02
CA LEU A 261 4.36 -5.92 -15.89
C LEU A 261 4.16 -4.47 -15.46
N ILE A 262 4.91 -3.52 -16.02
CA ILE A 262 4.79 -2.11 -15.65
C ILE A 262 3.45 -1.55 -16.11
N ARG A 263 2.76 -0.91 -15.17
CA ARG A 263 1.58 -0.08 -15.40
C ARG A 263 1.93 1.37 -15.10
N SER A 264 1.33 2.30 -15.83
CA SER A 264 1.49 3.71 -15.50
C SER A 264 0.23 4.51 -15.73
N VAL A 265 0.06 5.53 -14.90
CA VAL A 265 -0.96 6.56 -15.04
C VAL A 265 -0.28 7.91 -15.03
N VAL A 266 -0.64 8.77 -15.98
CA VAL A 266 -0.26 10.18 -16.00
C VAL A 266 -1.54 11.02 -15.91
N VAL A 267 -1.55 12.01 -15.03
CA VAL A 267 -2.58 13.04 -14.93
C VAL A 267 -1.93 14.39 -15.21
N GLY A 268 -2.33 15.03 -16.30
CA GLY A 268 -1.81 16.33 -16.68
C GLY A 268 -2.27 16.73 -18.09
N PRO A 269 -1.81 17.87 -18.61
CA PRO A 269 -2.09 18.31 -19.97
C PRO A 269 -1.68 17.25 -21.00
N ALA A 270 -2.27 17.32 -22.20
CA ALA A 270 -1.80 16.53 -23.33
C ALA A 270 -0.29 16.78 -23.51
N ALA A 271 0.51 15.71 -23.57
CA ALA A 271 1.88 15.85 -24.05
C ALA A 271 1.79 16.35 -25.50
N GLN A 272 2.51 17.42 -25.82
CA GLN A 272 2.76 17.80 -27.21
C GLN A 272 3.74 16.82 -27.83
#